data_AF-A0A537TBB0-F1
#
_entry.id   AF-A0A537TBB0-F1
#
_cell.length_a   1.000
_cell.length_b   1.000
_cell.length_c   1.000
_cell.angle_alpha   90.00
_cell.angle_beta   90.00
_cell.angle_gamma   90.00
#
_symmetry.space_group_name_H-M   'P 1'
#
loop_
_entity.id
_entity.type
_entity.pdbx_description
1 polymer ?
#
loop_
_entity_poly.entity_id
_entity_poly.type
_entity_poly.pdbx_seq_one_letter_code
_entity_poly.pdbx_strand_id
1 'polypeptide(L)' 'MTDQQLDVLVICGSLRKGSYNAALARTLPGLAPAGMKLRPASSFERFPIYNFDLQNATGFPAEI' A
#
# COMPACT_ATOMS: atom_id res chain seq x y z
N MET A 1 12.87 -27.63 5.91
CA MET A 1 13.17 -26.26 5.46
C MET A 1 11.86 -25.51 5.46
N THR A 2 11.80 -24.34 6.10
CA THR A 2 10.56 -23.63 6.43
C THR A 2 9.71 -23.39 5.19
N ASP A 3 8.55 -24.06 5.15
CA ASP A 3 7.51 -23.94 4.13
C ASP A 3 6.72 -22.63 4.31
N GLN A 4 7.43 -21.54 4.61
CA GLN A 4 6.84 -20.29 5.07
C GLN A 4 6.57 -19.38 3.89
N GLN A 5 5.30 -19.22 3.54
CA GLN A 5 4.85 -18.30 2.49
C GLN A 5 5.10 -16.84 2.90
N LEU A 6 5.81 -16.08 2.07
CA LEU A 6 6.02 -14.65 2.25
C LEU A 6 4.76 -13.87 1.86
N ASP A 7 4.24 -13.04 2.76
CA ASP A 7 3.13 -12.13 2.48
C ASP A 7 3.65 -10.71 2.30
N VAL A 8 3.56 -10.19 1.08
CA VAL A 8 4.22 -8.95 0.66
C VAL A 8 3.19 -7.94 0.20
N LEU A 9 3.18 -6.77 0.85
CA LEU A 9 2.30 -5.66 0.51
C LEU A 9 2.92 -4.80 -0.61
N VAL A 10 2.14 -4.48 -1.64
CA VAL A 10 2.55 -3.62 -2.76
C VAL A 10 1.91 -2.24 -2.59
N ILE A 11 2.71 -1.23 -2.30
CA ILE A 11 2.28 0.17 -2.17
C ILE A 11 2.52 0.89 -3.49
N CYS A 12 1.47 1.38 -4.13
CA CYS A 12 1.59 2.16 -5.36
C CYS A 12 1.70 3.65 -5.05
N GLY A 13 2.85 4.27 -5.31
CA GLY A 13 3.09 5.69 -5.04
C GLY A 13 2.40 6.68 -5.99
N SER A 14 1.34 6.29 -6.71
CA SER A 14 0.73 7.11 -7.74
C SER A 14 -0.80 7.06 -7.66
N LEU A 15 -1.42 8.24 -7.57
CA LEU A 15 -2.87 8.39 -7.41
C LEU A 15 -3.61 8.69 -8.73
N ARG A 16 -2.89 9.06 -9.81
CA ARG A 16 -3.54 9.38 -11.08
C ARG A 16 -4.21 8.14 -11.70
N LYS A 17 -5.41 8.32 -12.26
CA LYS A 17 -6.21 7.24 -12.90
C LYS A 17 -5.42 6.37 -13.90
N GLY A 18 -4.57 6.99 -14.73
CA GLY A 18 -3.80 6.31 -15.78
C GLY A 18 -2.41 5.80 -15.37
N SER A 19 -2.15 5.56 -14.08
CA SER A 19 -0.81 5.22 -13.58
C SER A 19 -0.31 3.86 -14.09
N TYR A 20 0.87 3.85 -14.71
CA TYR A 20 1.57 2.62 -15.08
C TYR A 20 2.02 1.82 -13.86
N ASN A 21 2.44 2.49 -12.77
CA ASN A 21 2.77 1.83 -11.51
C ASN A 21 1.54 1.13 -10.89
N ALA A 22 0.36 1.73 -11.01
CA ALA A 22 -0.87 1.10 -10.55
C ALA A 22 -1.26 -0.09 -11.43
N ALA A 23 -1.04 -0.01 -12.75
CA ALA A 23 -1.24 -1.14 -13.66
C ALA A 23 -0.30 -2.32 -13.33
N LEU A 24 0.98 -2.04 -13.06
CA LEU A 24 1.94 -3.04 -12.60
C LEU A 24 1.47 -3.67 -11.28
N ALA A 25 1.15 -2.86 -10.27
CA ALA A 25 0.72 -3.33 -8.95
C ALA A 25 -0.52 -4.25 -9.00
N ARG A 26 -1.48 -3.97 -9.88
CA ARG A 26 -2.66 -4.85 -10.10
C ARG A 26 -2.32 -6.19 -10.74
N THR A 27 -1.21 -6.28 -11.47
CA THR A 27 -0.82 -7.48 -12.22
C THR A 27 0.07 -8.40 -11.38
N LEU A 28 0.83 -7.86 -10.43
CA LEU A 28 1.78 -8.60 -9.58
C LEU A 28 1.21 -9.84 -8.86
N PRO A 29 -0.03 -9.85 -8.33
CA PRO A 29 -0.58 -11.05 -7.68
C PRO A 29 -0.61 -12.28 -8.60
N GLY A 30 -0.87 -12.08 -9.90
CA GLY A 30 -0.87 -13.17 -10.89
C GLY A 30 0.52 -13.60 -11.35
N LEU A 31 1.56 -12.85 -10.99
CA LEU A 31 2.97 -13.11 -11.34
C LEU A 31 3.80 -13.51 -10.11
N ALA A 32 3.16 -13.70 -8.95
CA ALA A 32 3.86 -14.04 -7.72
C ALA A 32 4.55 -15.41 -7.86
N PRO A 33 5.85 -15.52 -7.49
CA PRO A 33 6.54 -16.80 -7.49
C PRO A 33 6.00 -17.73 -6.41
N ALA A 34 6.32 -19.03 -6.52
CA ALA A 34 6.02 -20.00 -5.48
C ALA A 34 6.60 -19.56 -4.12
N GLY A 35 5.81 -19.73 -3.06
CA GLY A 35 6.20 -19.30 -1.71
C GLY A 35 6.01 -17.80 -1.45
N MET A 36 5.38 -17.03 -2.35
CA MET A 36 5.06 -15.61 -2.13
C MET A 36 3.61 -15.29 -2.46
N LYS A 37 3.03 -14.36 -1.70
CA LYS A 37 1.73 -13.74 -1.93
C LYS A 37 1.93 -12.23 -2.01
N LEU A 38 1.74 -11.67 -3.20
CA LEU A 38 1.77 -10.21 -3.43
C LEU A 38 0.35 -9.67 -3.34
N ARG A 39 0.11 -8.67 -2.48
CA ARG A 39 -1.21 -8.03 -2.32
C ARG A 39 -1.12 -6.52 -2.41
N PRO A 40 -2.03 -5.85 -3.16
CA PRO A 40 -2.05 -4.40 -3.20
C PRO A 40 -2.42 -3.83 -1.82
N ALA A 41 -1.75 -2.75 -1.43
CA ALA A 41 -2.14 -1.92 -0.30
C ALA A 41 -3.41 -1.10 -0.64
N SER A 42 -4.14 -0.69 0.39
CA SER A 42 -5.20 0.32 0.26
C SER A 42 -4.62 1.65 -0.24
N SER A 43 -5.46 2.46 -0.90
CA SER A 43 -5.07 3.81 -1.32
C SER A 43 -4.76 4.69 -0.10
N PHE A 44 -3.71 5.49 -0.19
CA PHE A 44 -3.38 6.54 0.79
C PHE A 44 -3.89 7.93 0.34
N GLU A 45 -4.70 8.02 -0.71
CA GLU A 45 -5.21 9.28 -1.27
C GLU A 45 -5.85 10.20 -0.23
N ARG A 46 -6.52 9.61 0.76
CA ARG A 46 -7.22 10.33 1.83
C ARG A 46 -6.37 10.54 3.08
N PHE A 47 -5.09 10.22 3.05
CA PHE A 47 -4.22 10.50 4.19
C PHE A 47 -4.02 12.02 4.30
N PRO A 48 -4.26 12.62 5.47
CA PRO A 48 -3.93 14.02 5.67
C PRO A 48 -2.42 14.21 5.61
N ILE A 49 -1.98 15.43 5.30
CA ILE A 49 -0.58 15.80 5.46
C ILE A 49 -0.21 15.64 6.92
N TYR A 50 0.87 14.90 7.17
CA TYR A 50 1.36 14.70 8.51
C TYR A 50 1.71 16.03 9.19
N ASN A 51 1.19 16.22 10.40
CA ASN A 51 1.51 17.33 11.28
C ASN A 51 1.59 16.82 12.73
N PHE A 52 2.78 16.95 13.34
CA PHE A 52 3.04 16.46 14.68
C PHE A 52 2.22 17.20 15.75
N ASP A 53 1.99 18.51 15.59
CA ASP A 53 1.23 19.31 16.55
C ASP A 53 -0.24 18.87 16.58
N LEU A 54 -0.83 18.59 15.41
CA LEU A 54 -2.18 18.02 15.32
C LEU A 54 -2.25 16.64 15.96
N GLN A 55 -1.26 15.78 15.71
CA GLN A 55 -1.21 14.46 16.34
C GLN A 55 -1.14 14.55 17.88
N ASN A 56 -0.32 15.47 18.40
CA ASN A 56 -0.15 15.64 19.84
C ASN A 56 -1.40 16.25 20.50
N ALA A 57 -2.09 17.17 19.81
CA ALA A 57 -3.29 17.83 20.33
C ALA A 57 -4.55 16.96 20.26
N THR A 58 -4.73 16.19 19.17
CA THR A 58 -6.00 15.49 18.87
C THR A 58 -5.86 13.98 18.63
N GLY A 59 -4.64 13.43 18.69
CA GLY A 59 -4.36 12.06 18.26
C GLY A 59 -4.19 11.95 16.75
N PHE A 60 -4.02 10.72 16.23
CA PHE A 60 -3.87 10.50 14.79
C PHE A 60 -5.07 11.07 14.01
N PRO A 61 -4.82 11.93 13.00
CA PRO A 61 -5.90 12.59 12.27
C PRO A 61 -6.69 11.58 11.43
N ALA A 62 -7.99 11.83 11.27
CA ALA A 62 -8.85 11.04 10.40
C ALA A 62 -8.50 11.24 8.91
N GLU A 63 -8.93 10.31 8.07
CA GLU A 63 -8.84 10.44 6.61
C GLU A 63 -9.67 11.64 6.10
N ILE A 64 -9.13 12.40 5.14
CA ILE A 64 -9.77 13.57 4.51
C ILE A 64 -10.63 13.20 3.31
#